data_AF-A0A962B3N3-F1
#
_entry.id   AF-A0A962B3N3-F1
#
_cell.length_a   1.000
_cell.length_b   1.000
_cell.length_c   1.000
_cell.angle_alpha   90.00
_cell.angle_beta   90.00
_cell.angle_gamma   90.00
#
_symmetry.space_group_name_H-M   'P 1'
#
loop_
_entity.id
_entity.type
_entity.pdbx_description
1 polymer ?
#
loop_
_entity_poly.entity_id
_entity_poly.type
_entity_poly.pdbx_seq_one_letter_code
_entity_poly.pdbx_strand_id
1 'polypeptide(L)'
;MTLAAVSLEDRYDLEKHEVLLSGTQAVVRLLLMQRERDRRAGLNTAGYVSGYRGSPLGSLDQQLWRAAKVLQPAGIVFNPGLNEELAATAMWGSQQAELRGDGRFDGVFGLWYGKGPGVDRAGDALRHANLAGTSPRGGVLALMGDDHTCESSTTAHQSEYAFVDAMIPVLSPAGVQEILDFGLIGYALSRYAGTWVGLKCVKDTVESTATVDGTVERVATLTPGGFRLPPDGLNIRTHDSPLAQEERLHEHKMAAVLAFLRTNAPDRIVHTGGREPRLAIATAGKSYLDVLQALDDLGIGEADIARFGIRLLKLACTWPVEPETIREFAKGVKTILVVEEKRGLIEGQIKEILYGTTHAPTVIGKKDEIGAWLFPSKGALDTNAIAIAIGQRLVAAGADQSLSRRVAALLDAQAALT
;
A
#
# COMPACT_ATOMS: atom_id res chain seq x y z
N MET A 1 9.92 -36.97 -5.91
CA MET A 1 10.11 -35.53 -6.22
C MET A 1 11.54 -35.18 -5.87
N THR A 2 12.34 -34.72 -6.82
CA THR A 2 13.67 -34.15 -6.55
C THR A 2 13.47 -32.74 -5.98
N LEU A 3 14.00 -32.48 -4.80
CA LEU A 3 14.00 -31.13 -4.20
C LEU A 3 14.80 -30.18 -5.08
N ALA A 4 14.29 -28.97 -5.31
CA ALA A 4 15.04 -27.94 -6.02
C ALA A 4 16.32 -27.59 -5.23
N ALA A 5 17.43 -27.39 -5.92
CA ALA A 5 18.65 -26.88 -5.30
C ALA A 5 18.45 -25.37 -5.02
N VAL A 6 18.35 -25.01 -3.73
CA VAL A 6 18.10 -23.65 -3.27
C VAL A 6 19.33 -23.12 -2.53
N SER A 7 19.74 -21.88 -2.83
CA SER A 7 20.81 -21.15 -2.15
C SER A 7 20.26 -19.88 -1.48
N LEU A 8 20.92 -19.40 -0.43
CA LEU A 8 20.59 -18.09 0.14
C LEU A 8 20.86 -16.96 -0.87
N GLU A 9 21.76 -17.15 -1.84
CA GLU A 9 22.10 -16.14 -2.85
C GLU A 9 20.97 -15.93 -3.87
N ASP A 10 20.07 -16.92 -4.04
CA ASP A 10 18.94 -16.88 -4.98
C ASP A 10 18.02 -15.66 -4.76
N ARG A 11 18.00 -15.11 -3.54
CA ARG A 11 17.17 -13.94 -3.16
C ARG A 11 17.41 -12.70 -4.03
N TYR A 12 18.62 -12.53 -4.57
CA TYR A 12 18.97 -11.36 -5.40
C TYR A 12 19.32 -11.74 -6.85
N ASP A 13 19.28 -13.03 -7.17
CA ASP A 13 19.34 -13.50 -8.55
C ASP A 13 17.97 -13.29 -9.22
N LEU A 14 17.94 -12.43 -10.24
CA LEU A 14 16.72 -12.08 -10.95
C LEU A 14 16.27 -13.16 -11.96
N GLU A 15 17.10 -14.17 -12.21
CA GLU A 15 16.73 -15.36 -13.01
C GLU A 15 15.90 -16.36 -12.19
N LYS A 16 15.90 -16.24 -10.85
CA LYS A 16 15.11 -17.08 -9.96
C LYS A 16 13.69 -16.54 -9.81
N HIS A 17 12.70 -17.41 -10.03
CA HIS A 17 11.28 -17.07 -9.92
C HIS A 17 10.75 -17.29 -8.51
N GLU A 18 10.94 -18.47 -7.93
CA GLU A 18 10.48 -18.74 -6.57
C GLU A 18 11.62 -18.47 -5.58
N VAL A 19 11.46 -17.48 -4.71
CA VAL A 19 12.52 -17.02 -3.79
C VAL A 19 11.99 -16.79 -2.38
N LEU A 20 12.77 -17.19 -1.37
CA LEU A 20 12.46 -16.94 0.03
C LEU A 20 13.00 -15.56 0.45
N LEU A 21 12.12 -14.64 0.85
CA LEU A 21 12.47 -13.28 1.24
C LEU A 21 11.82 -12.89 2.57
N SER A 22 12.56 -12.17 3.41
CA SER A 22 11.94 -11.26 4.39
C SER A 22 11.44 -9.98 3.70
N GLY A 23 10.57 -9.22 4.35
CA GLY A 23 10.09 -7.94 3.80
C GLY A 23 11.21 -6.95 3.50
N THR A 24 12.21 -6.80 4.37
CA THR A 24 13.39 -5.95 4.09
C THR A 24 14.27 -6.47 2.95
N GLN A 25 14.35 -7.78 2.73
CA GLN A 25 15.03 -8.36 1.57
C GLN A 25 14.23 -8.17 0.29
N ALA A 26 12.90 -8.20 0.36
CA ALA A 26 12.03 -7.86 -0.76
C ALA A 26 12.23 -6.41 -1.21
N VAL A 27 12.43 -5.46 -0.29
CA VAL A 27 12.81 -4.08 -0.65
C VAL A 27 14.13 -4.03 -1.43
N VAL A 28 15.15 -4.78 -1.01
CA VAL A 28 16.42 -4.85 -1.75
C VAL A 28 16.22 -5.45 -3.15
N ARG A 29 15.48 -6.56 -3.25
CA ARG A 29 15.19 -7.21 -4.54
C ARG A 29 14.37 -6.30 -5.45
N LEU A 30 13.39 -5.56 -4.91
CA LEU A 30 12.57 -4.58 -5.63
C LEU A 30 13.44 -3.54 -6.34
N LEU A 31 14.49 -3.02 -5.71
CA LEU A 31 15.40 -2.06 -6.31
C LEU A 31 16.14 -2.66 -7.53
N LEU A 32 16.58 -3.91 -7.42
CA LEU A 32 17.22 -4.65 -8.52
C LEU A 32 16.22 -4.90 -9.66
N MET A 33 14.98 -5.30 -9.32
CA MET A 33 13.91 -5.52 -10.29
C MET A 33 13.56 -4.24 -11.05
N GLN A 34 13.45 -3.09 -10.36
CA GLN A 34 13.18 -1.81 -11.01
C GLN A 34 14.31 -1.42 -11.97
N ARG A 35 15.57 -1.58 -11.55
CA ARG A 35 16.72 -1.33 -12.43
C ARG A 35 16.69 -2.22 -13.68
N GLU A 36 16.37 -3.49 -13.50
CA GLU A 36 16.31 -4.45 -14.61
C GLU A 36 15.16 -4.13 -15.57
N ARG A 37 13.99 -3.71 -15.07
CA ARG A 37 12.89 -3.22 -15.93
C ARG A 37 13.29 -2.01 -16.74
N ASP A 38 13.98 -1.06 -16.13
CA ASP A 38 14.47 0.14 -16.83
C ASP A 38 15.46 -0.26 -17.93
N ARG A 39 16.40 -1.17 -17.64
CA ARG A 39 17.34 -1.69 -18.63
C ARG A 39 16.63 -2.37 -19.81
N ARG A 40 15.63 -3.23 -19.53
CA ARG A 40 14.81 -3.90 -20.56
C ARG A 40 14.00 -2.91 -21.40
N ALA A 41 13.60 -1.77 -20.82
CA ALA A 41 12.94 -0.67 -21.51
C ALA A 41 13.91 0.27 -22.25
N GLY A 42 15.22 -0.01 -22.25
CA GLY A 42 16.24 0.80 -22.92
C GLY A 42 16.63 2.09 -22.16
N LEU A 43 16.27 2.20 -20.88
CA LEU A 43 16.58 3.35 -20.05
C LEU A 43 17.89 3.13 -19.27
N ASN A 44 18.75 4.14 -19.24
CA ASN A 44 19.93 4.17 -18.40
C ASN A 44 19.67 4.94 -17.10
N THR A 45 18.86 4.36 -16.20
CA THR A 45 18.57 4.91 -14.88
C THR A 45 19.58 4.47 -13.81
N ALA A 46 19.59 5.16 -12.67
CA ALA A 46 20.28 4.73 -11.45
C ALA A 46 19.32 4.70 -10.27
N GLY A 47 19.68 3.98 -9.21
CA GLY A 47 18.90 3.92 -7.97
C GLY A 47 19.54 4.74 -6.86
N TYR A 48 18.74 5.48 -6.10
CA TYR A 48 19.19 6.17 -4.89
C TYR A 48 18.31 5.79 -3.70
N VAL A 49 18.93 5.36 -2.61
CA VAL A 49 18.26 4.97 -1.37
C VAL A 49 18.77 5.85 -0.24
N SER A 50 17.86 6.46 0.50
CA SER A 50 18.21 7.27 1.68
C SER A 50 17.10 7.19 2.71
N GLY A 51 17.45 7.20 3.99
CA GLY A 51 16.47 7.14 5.07
C GLY A 51 17.16 7.07 6.42
N TYR A 52 16.36 6.91 7.46
CA TYR A 52 16.87 6.74 8.82
C TYR A 52 16.19 5.57 9.51
N ARG A 53 16.96 4.86 10.33
CA ARG A 53 16.55 3.60 10.94
C ARG A 53 15.44 3.83 11.95
N GLY A 54 14.41 3.01 11.86
CA GLY A 54 13.44 2.82 12.94
C GLY A 54 12.57 1.60 12.65
N SER A 55 12.22 0.85 13.70
CA SER A 55 11.32 -0.30 13.59
C SER A 55 9.96 0.12 12.99
N PRO A 56 9.35 -0.66 12.07
CA PRO A 56 9.75 -2.01 11.62
C PRO A 56 10.83 -2.06 10.53
N LEU A 57 11.29 -0.91 10.02
CA LEU A 57 12.30 -0.83 8.96
C LEU A 57 13.74 -0.77 9.49
N GLY A 58 13.95 -0.96 10.79
CA GLY A 58 15.25 -0.76 11.45
C GLY A 58 16.39 -1.66 10.95
N SER A 59 16.06 -2.79 10.32
CA SER A 59 17.03 -3.71 9.72
C SER A 59 17.32 -3.44 8.24
N LEU A 60 16.61 -2.50 7.59
CA LEU A 60 16.73 -2.26 6.15
C LEU A 60 18.15 -1.84 5.75
N ASP A 61 18.77 -0.91 6.48
CA ASP A 61 20.17 -0.51 6.22
C ASP A 61 21.12 -1.69 6.24
N GLN A 62 20.94 -2.61 7.19
CA GLN A 62 21.80 -3.79 7.30
C GLN A 62 21.65 -4.67 6.07
N GLN A 63 20.43 -4.84 5.54
CA GLN A 63 20.20 -5.57 4.30
C GLN A 63 20.83 -4.86 3.10
N LEU A 64 20.67 -3.53 3.00
CA LEU A 64 21.26 -2.72 1.92
C LEU A 64 22.80 -2.80 1.91
N TRP A 65 23.44 -2.69 3.09
CA TRP A 65 24.89 -2.84 3.21
C TRP A 65 25.38 -4.25 2.86
N ARG A 66 24.68 -5.30 3.32
CA ARG A 66 25.00 -6.69 2.95
C ARG A 66 24.85 -6.94 1.45
N ALA A 67 23.87 -6.30 0.82
CA ALA A 67 23.60 -6.40 -0.61
C ALA A 67 24.44 -5.43 -1.46
N ALA A 68 25.38 -4.67 -0.90
CA ALA A 68 26.18 -3.71 -1.65
C ALA A 68 26.90 -4.33 -2.86
N LYS A 69 27.34 -5.59 -2.76
CA LYS A 69 28.00 -6.33 -3.84
C LYS A 69 27.11 -6.56 -5.08
N VAL A 70 25.79 -6.57 -4.92
CA VAL A 70 24.83 -6.70 -6.03
C VAL A 70 24.21 -5.36 -6.41
N LEU A 71 24.04 -4.44 -5.45
CA LEU A 71 23.45 -3.12 -5.69
C LEU A 71 24.39 -2.16 -6.44
N GLN A 72 25.68 -2.11 -6.07
CA GLN A 72 26.62 -1.16 -6.68
C GLN A 72 26.85 -1.43 -8.17
N PRO A 73 27.06 -2.68 -8.64
CA PRO A 73 27.16 -2.97 -10.07
C PRO A 73 25.87 -2.64 -10.84
N ALA A 74 24.71 -2.73 -10.19
CA ALA A 74 23.43 -2.32 -10.77
C ALA A 74 23.25 -0.79 -10.85
N GLY A 75 24.18 0.00 -10.28
CA GLY A 75 24.08 1.46 -10.24
C GLY A 75 23.14 1.97 -9.15
N ILE A 76 22.97 1.21 -8.06
CA ILE A 76 22.10 1.56 -6.95
C ILE A 76 22.97 1.97 -5.76
N VAL A 77 22.79 3.21 -5.30
CA VAL A 77 23.56 3.79 -4.19
C VAL A 77 22.68 3.91 -2.96
N PHE A 78 23.16 3.36 -1.85
CA PHE A 78 22.58 3.59 -0.53
C PHE A 78 23.41 4.62 0.24
N ASN A 79 22.78 5.73 0.61
CA ASN A 79 23.35 6.78 1.44
C ASN A 79 22.41 7.08 2.62
N PRO A 80 22.64 6.50 3.80
CA PRO A 80 21.78 6.73 4.96
C PRO A 80 21.80 8.21 5.36
N GLY A 81 20.64 8.73 5.74
CA GLY A 81 20.54 10.08 6.29
C GLY A 81 21.08 10.13 7.72
N LEU A 82 21.46 11.33 8.17
CA LEU A 82 21.64 11.58 9.60
C LEU A 82 20.29 11.52 10.35
N ASN A 83 19.22 11.84 9.64
CA ASN A 83 17.84 11.86 10.10
C ASN A 83 16.90 11.79 8.86
N GLU A 84 15.61 11.52 9.08
CA GLU A 84 14.59 11.30 8.02
C GLU A 84 14.38 12.49 7.08
N GLU A 85 14.30 13.70 7.62
CA GLU A 85 14.17 14.95 6.89
C GLU A 85 15.35 15.21 5.94
N LEU A 86 16.60 15.06 6.41
CA LEU A 86 17.77 15.20 5.55
C LEU A 86 17.79 14.13 4.45
N ALA A 87 17.38 12.91 4.77
CA ALA A 87 17.22 11.85 3.78
C ALA A 87 16.13 12.19 2.74
N ALA A 88 15.00 12.78 3.16
CA ALA A 88 13.92 13.20 2.27
C ALA A 88 14.38 14.34 1.35
N THR A 89 15.10 15.32 1.90
CA THR A 89 15.68 16.43 1.11
C THR A 89 16.72 15.92 0.11
N ALA A 90 17.58 14.98 0.50
CA ALA A 90 18.53 14.36 -0.42
C ALA A 90 17.80 13.56 -1.52
N MET A 91 16.74 12.85 -1.17
CA MET A 91 15.89 12.14 -2.13
C MET A 91 15.22 13.10 -3.11
N TRP A 92 14.69 14.22 -2.64
CA TRP A 92 14.14 15.27 -3.50
C TRP A 92 15.21 15.84 -4.45
N GLY A 93 16.43 16.07 -3.96
CA GLY A 93 17.56 16.49 -4.80
C GLY A 93 17.90 15.47 -5.89
N SER A 94 17.77 14.17 -5.61
CA SER A 94 18.00 13.11 -6.62
C SER A 94 17.04 13.21 -7.83
N GLN A 95 15.82 13.72 -7.61
CA GLN A 95 14.83 13.91 -8.68
C GLN A 95 15.12 15.13 -9.56
N GLN A 96 16.13 15.92 -9.21
CA GLN A 96 16.56 17.10 -9.95
C GLN A 96 17.83 16.87 -10.77
N ALA A 97 18.43 15.67 -10.68
CA ALA A 97 19.76 15.38 -11.20
C ALA A 97 19.90 15.65 -12.70
N GLU A 98 18.87 15.36 -13.49
CA GLU A 98 18.87 15.53 -14.94
C GLU A 98 18.16 16.80 -15.43
N LEU A 99 17.56 17.61 -14.55
CA LEU A 99 16.70 18.75 -14.93
C LEU A 99 17.38 19.79 -15.82
N ARG A 100 18.70 19.92 -15.73
CA ARG A 100 19.49 20.87 -16.51
C ARG A 100 20.23 20.24 -17.70
N GLY A 101 20.01 18.95 -17.96
CA GLY A 101 20.68 18.20 -19.03
C GLY A 101 22.08 17.68 -18.67
N ASP A 102 22.56 17.92 -17.45
CA ASP A 102 23.90 17.52 -16.98
C ASP A 102 23.92 16.15 -16.27
N GLY A 103 22.80 15.43 -16.27
CA GLY A 103 22.66 14.16 -15.57
C GLY A 103 23.47 13.02 -16.21
N ARG A 104 24.21 12.24 -15.40
CA ARG A 104 24.91 11.03 -15.86
C ARG A 104 23.96 9.91 -16.32
N PHE A 105 22.72 9.92 -15.83
CA PHE A 105 21.70 8.92 -16.05
C PHE A 105 20.43 9.60 -16.57
N ASP A 106 19.57 8.83 -17.23
CA ASP A 106 18.28 9.31 -17.76
C ASP A 106 17.30 9.75 -16.66
N GLY A 107 17.52 9.26 -15.44
CA GLY A 107 16.74 9.56 -14.25
C GLY A 107 17.21 8.72 -13.07
N VAL A 108 16.86 9.14 -11.86
CA VAL A 108 17.21 8.43 -10.62
C VAL A 108 15.94 7.94 -9.94
N PHE A 109 15.70 6.62 -9.90
CA PHE A 109 14.59 6.08 -9.12
C PHE A 109 14.97 6.04 -7.64
N GLY A 110 14.07 6.50 -6.79
CA GLY A 110 14.32 6.79 -5.39
C GLY A 110 13.61 5.83 -4.45
N LEU A 111 14.25 5.50 -3.32
CA LEU A 111 13.57 4.89 -2.17
C LEU A 111 13.94 5.64 -0.91
N TRP A 112 12.95 6.35 -0.36
CA TRP A 112 13.03 6.94 0.96
C TRP A 112 12.41 6.01 2.01
N TYR A 113 12.94 5.98 3.24
CA TYR A 113 12.31 5.27 4.34
C TYR A 113 12.46 6.00 5.67
N GLY A 114 11.41 5.89 6.49
CA GLY A 114 11.39 6.43 7.85
C GLY A 114 10.32 5.74 8.70
N LYS A 115 10.51 5.76 10.02
CA LYS A 115 9.48 5.33 10.98
C LYS A 115 8.47 6.46 11.21
N GLY A 116 7.28 6.14 11.71
CA GLY A 116 6.25 7.05 12.19
C GLY A 116 6.68 8.48 12.59
N PRO A 117 7.32 8.68 13.76
CA PRO A 117 7.76 10.02 14.18
C PRO A 117 8.76 10.70 13.22
N GLY A 118 9.53 9.90 12.48
CA GLY A 118 10.44 10.37 11.44
C GLY A 118 9.70 10.86 10.19
N VAL A 119 8.56 10.26 9.86
CA VAL A 119 7.63 10.76 8.82
C VAL A 119 7.10 12.13 9.24
N ASP A 120 6.63 12.28 10.48
CA ASP A 120 6.15 13.58 10.98
C ASP A 120 7.27 14.63 10.91
N ARG A 121 8.49 14.26 11.33
CA ARG A 121 9.66 15.15 11.30
C ARG A 121 10.08 15.55 9.88
N ALA A 122 9.85 14.69 8.90
CA ALA A 122 10.16 14.95 7.49
C ALA A 122 9.04 15.66 6.72
N GLY A 123 7.93 16.03 7.39
CA GLY A 123 6.72 16.54 6.74
C GLY A 123 6.94 17.76 5.84
N ASP A 124 7.83 18.67 6.22
CA ASP A 124 8.20 19.82 5.37
C ASP A 124 8.85 19.40 4.05
N ALA A 125 9.91 18.59 4.14
CA ALA A 125 10.62 18.05 2.98
C ALA A 125 9.70 17.22 2.08
N LEU A 126 8.83 16.39 2.67
CA LEU A 126 7.86 15.57 1.92
C LEU A 126 6.85 16.44 1.15
N ARG A 127 6.35 17.52 1.76
CA ARG A 127 5.42 18.45 1.10
C ARG A 127 6.08 19.18 -0.06
N HIS A 128 7.27 19.75 0.18
CA HIS A 128 8.04 20.41 -0.88
C HIS A 128 8.37 19.45 -2.03
N ALA A 129 8.79 18.22 -1.71
CA ALA A 129 9.13 17.23 -2.72
C ALA A 129 7.92 16.80 -3.56
N ASN A 130 6.74 16.64 -2.96
CA ASN A 130 5.55 16.20 -3.69
C ASN A 130 4.90 17.33 -4.51
N LEU A 131 4.93 18.58 -4.00
CA LEU A 131 4.56 19.78 -4.76
C LEU A 131 5.39 19.90 -6.03
N ALA A 132 6.73 19.86 -5.89
CA ALA A 132 7.64 19.87 -7.01
C ALA A 132 7.39 18.67 -7.95
N GLY A 133 7.38 17.47 -7.38
CA GLY A 133 7.14 16.21 -8.05
C GLY A 133 8.40 15.38 -8.28
N THR A 134 8.24 14.30 -9.04
CA THR A 134 9.31 13.36 -9.38
C THR A 134 9.76 13.52 -10.81
N SER A 135 10.95 13.00 -11.12
CA SER A 135 11.43 12.83 -12.50
C SER A 135 10.52 11.85 -13.28
N PRO A 136 10.27 12.09 -14.59
CA PRO A 136 9.50 11.15 -15.42
C PRO A 136 10.21 9.80 -15.62
N ARG A 137 11.53 9.73 -15.40
CA ARG A 137 12.34 8.51 -15.51
C ARG A 137 12.95 8.05 -14.18
N GLY A 138 12.77 8.85 -13.13
CA GLY A 138 13.12 8.48 -11.76
C GLY A 138 11.96 7.78 -11.07
N GLY A 139 11.08 8.58 -10.44
CA GLY A 139 10.01 8.11 -9.56
C GLY A 139 10.55 7.81 -8.16
N VAL A 140 9.69 7.94 -7.14
CA VAL A 140 10.08 7.80 -5.73
C VAL A 140 9.07 6.96 -4.97
N LEU A 141 9.57 5.95 -4.27
CA LEU A 141 8.84 5.25 -3.21
C LEU A 141 9.23 5.82 -1.84
N ALA A 142 8.24 6.00 -0.97
CA ALA A 142 8.43 6.44 0.41
C ALA A 142 7.87 5.37 1.37
N LEU A 143 8.75 4.57 1.96
CA LEU A 143 8.37 3.55 2.93
C LEU A 143 8.05 4.21 4.28
N MET A 144 6.82 4.05 4.74
CA MET A 144 6.40 4.51 6.06
C MET A 144 6.34 3.32 7.02
N GLY A 145 7.26 3.28 7.98
CA GLY A 145 7.31 2.27 9.01
C GLY A 145 6.37 2.60 10.17
N ASP A 146 5.22 1.94 10.22
CA ASP A 146 4.21 2.12 11.27
C ASP A 146 4.21 0.97 12.29
N ASP A 147 4.03 1.35 13.55
CA ASP A 147 3.87 0.47 14.70
C ASP A 147 2.57 0.85 15.40
N HIS A 148 1.50 0.11 15.08
CA HIS A 148 0.16 0.41 15.55
C HIS A 148 -0.02 0.15 17.05
N THR A 149 0.75 -0.78 17.63
CA THR A 149 0.66 -1.22 19.03
C THR A 149 1.69 -0.55 19.94
N CYS A 150 2.65 0.20 19.37
CA CYS A 150 3.71 0.88 20.12
C CYS A 150 4.67 -0.07 20.85
N GLU A 151 4.89 -1.27 20.30
CA GLU A 151 5.79 -2.26 20.92
C GLU A 151 7.26 -1.83 20.90
N SER A 152 7.65 -1.09 19.86
CA SER A 152 9.05 -0.70 19.60
C SER A 152 9.19 0.79 19.35
N SER A 153 8.16 1.56 19.73
CA SER A 153 7.98 2.97 19.40
C SER A 153 7.80 3.82 20.65
N THR A 154 7.97 5.13 20.50
CA THR A 154 7.63 6.11 21.53
C THR A 154 6.14 6.46 21.53
N THR A 155 5.46 6.25 20.40
CA THR A 155 4.02 6.46 20.24
C THR A 155 3.42 5.38 19.33
N ALA A 156 2.17 5.00 19.58
CA ALA A 156 1.40 4.21 18.62
C ALA A 156 1.13 5.10 17.41
N HIS A 157 1.60 4.71 16.22
CA HIS A 157 1.65 5.62 15.08
C HIS A 157 0.73 5.21 13.93
N GLN A 158 0.41 6.15 13.04
CA GLN A 158 -0.25 5.93 11.74
C GLN A 158 0.14 7.06 10.78
N SER A 159 1.15 6.81 9.95
CA SER A 159 1.77 7.78 9.04
C SER A 159 0.92 8.18 7.85
N GLU A 160 -0.12 7.40 7.51
CA GLU A 160 -0.97 7.65 6.34
C GLU A 160 -1.49 9.09 6.29
N TYR A 161 -1.92 9.66 7.43
CA TYR A 161 -2.42 11.04 7.47
C TYR A 161 -1.37 12.11 7.18
N ALA A 162 -0.10 11.88 7.52
CA ALA A 162 0.98 12.79 7.12
C ALA A 162 1.17 12.77 5.59
N PHE A 163 0.97 11.60 4.97
CA PHE A 163 1.04 11.47 3.51
C PHE A 163 -0.21 12.04 2.84
N VAL A 164 -1.40 11.88 3.43
CA VAL A 164 -2.62 12.57 2.98
C VAL A 164 -2.41 14.08 2.98
N ASP A 165 -1.86 14.63 4.07
CA ASP A 165 -1.58 16.07 4.20
C ASP A 165 -0.57 16.59 3.15
N ALA A 166 0.41 15.76 2.78
CA ALA A 166 1.35 16.06 1.70
C ALA A 166 0.84 15.65 0.29
N MET A 167 -0.38 15.12 0.20
CA MET A 167 -1.01 14.55 -1.00
C MET A 167 -0.18 13.45 -1.70
N ILE A 168 0.46 12.59 -0.92
CA ILE A 168 1.24 11.44 -1.39
C ILE A 168 0.32 10.20 -1.40
N PRO A 169 0.05 9.57 -2.56
CA PRO A 169 -0.72 8.33 -2.64
C PRO A 169 -0.10 7.21 -1.79
N VAL A 170 -0.91 6.37 -1.17
CA VAL A 170 -0.46 5.31 -0.25
C VAL A 170 -0.91 3.94 -0.73
N LEU A 171 0.07 3.09 -1.03
CA LEU A 171 -0.12 1.67 -1.29
C LEU A 171 0.08 0.87 0.00
N SER A 172 -0.78 -0.13 0.25
CA SER A 172 -0.77 -0.92 1.49
C SER A 172 -0.63 -2.42 1.20
N PRO A 173 0.62 -2.93 1.15
CA PRO A 173 0.90 -4.37 1.03
C PRO A 173 0.32 -5.17 2.19
N ALA A 174 -0.23 -6.36 1.89
CA ALA A 174 -0.63 -7.33 2.89
C ALA A 174 0.50 -8.26 3.32
N GLY A 175 1.59 -8.34 2.56
CA GLY A 175 2.74 -9.19 2.86
C GLY A 175 3.89 -9.02 1.87
N VAL A 176 4.89 -9.90 1.99
CA VAL A 176 6.18 -9.79 1.28
C VAL A 176 6.04 -9.74 -0.25
N GLN A 177 5.13 -10.54 -0.84
CA GLN A 177 4.89 -10.52 -2.29
C GLN A 177 4.43 -9.13 -2.76
N GLU A 178 3.55 -8.48 -2.01
CA GLU A 178 2.97 -7.19 -2.39
C GLU A 178 3.93 -6.04 -2.17
N ILE A 179 4.99 -6.20 -1.37
CA ILE A 179 6.10 -5.22 -1.33
C ILE A 179 6.76 -5.13 -2.71
N LEU A 180 6.97 -6.27 -3.39
CA LEU A 180 7.51 -6.28 -4.75
C LEU A 180 6.48 -5.71 -5.74
N ASP A 181 5.27 -6.25 -5.72
CA ASP A 181 4.23 -5.89 -6.69
C ASP A 181 3.84 -4.41 -6.61
N PHE A 182 3.48 -3.95 -5.41
CA PHE A 182 3.05 -2.57 -5.19
C PHE A 182 4.23 -1.61 -5.26
N GLY A 183 5.45 -2.05 -4.96
CA GLY A 183 6.65 -1.25 -5.21
C GLY A 183 6.84 -0.93 -6.69
N LEU A 184 6.74 -1.93 -7.56
CA LEU A 184 6.86 -1.73 -9.01
C LEU A 184 5.70 -0.91 -9.59
N ILE A 185 4.48 -1.13 -9.11
CA ILE A 185 3.32 -0.28 -9.42
C ILE A 185 3.57 1.15 -8.95
N GLY A 186 4.10 1.34 -7.75
CA GLY A 186 4.37 2.64 -7.16
C GLY A 186 5.43 3.44 -7.92
N TYR A 187 6.48 2.80 -8.43
CA TYR A 187 7.44 3.47 -9.32
C TYR A 187 6.78 3.95 -10.62
N ALA A 188 5.97 3.10 -11.25
CA ALA A 188 5.24 3.46 -12.46
C ALA A 188 4.23 4.59 -12.22
N LEU A 189 3.46 4.51 -11.14
CA LEU A 189 2.53 5.56 -10.69
C LEU A 189 3.26 6.87 -10.43
N SER A 190 4.37 6.82 -9.69
CA SER A 190 5.17 7.99 -9.35
C SER A 190 5.69 8.70 -10.59
N ARG A 191 6.23 7.96 -11.57
CA ARG A 191 6.71 8.51 -12.85
C ARG A 191 5.57 9.13 -13.65
N TYR A 192 4.43 8.46 -13.71
CA TYR A 192 3.28 8.90 -14.49
C TYR A 192 2.63 10.16 -13.90
N ALA A 193 2.34 10.17 -12.60
CA ALA A 193 1.60 11.24 -11.95
C ALA A 193 2.48 12.39 -11.44
N GLY A 194 3.82 12.20 -11.43
CA GLY A 194 4.74 13.20 -10.88
C GLY A 194 4.60 13.39 -9.37
N THR A 195 4.13 12.36 -8.65
CA THR A 195 4.00 12.33 -7.19
C THR A 195 5.01 11.37 -6.59
N TRP A 196 5.37 11.55 -5.33
CA TRP A 196 5.92 10.45 -4.55
C TRP A 196 4.83 9.39 -4.32
N VAL A 197 5.19 8.16 -4.01
CA VAL A 197 4.21 7.11 -3.66
C VAL A 197 4.63 6.44 -2.37
N GLY A 198 3.74 6.47 -1.39
CA GLY A 198 3.91 5.80 -0.11
C GLY A 198 3.70 4.30 -0.21
N LEU A 199 4.51 3.55 0.53
CA LEU A 199 4.29 2.13 0.77
C LEU A 199 4.20 1.92 2.28
N LYS A 200 3.02 1.49 2.74
CA LYS A 200 2.79 1.23 4.16
C LYS A 200 3.54 -0.02 4.60
N CYS A 201 4.37 0.13 5.61
CA CYS A 201 5.18 -0.95 6.17
C CYS A 201 4.84 -1.12 7.64
N VAL A 202 4.05 -2.15 7.95
CA VAL A 202 3.78 -2.56 9.35
C VAL A 202 4.64 -3.76 9.71
N LYS A 203 4.84 -3.99 11.01
CA LYS A 203 5.62 -5.11 11.55
C LYS A 203 5.30 -6.44 10.87
N ASP A 204 4.03 -6.81 10.82
CA ASP A 204 3.55 -8.09 10.25
C ASP A 204 3.89 -8.26 8.76
N THR A 205 4.05 -7.15 8.02
CA THR A 205 4.36 -7.17 6.58
C THR A 205 5.86 -7.18 6.29
N VAL A 206 6.66 -6.49 7.11
CA VAL A 206 8.09 -6.28 6.86
C VAL A 206 8.97 -7.30 7.58
N GLU A 207 8.58 -7.72 8.77
CA GLU A 207 9.33 -8.69 9.58
C GLU A 207 8.96 -10.15 9.27
N SER A 208 7.91 -10.36 8.47
CA SER A 208 7.56 -11.68 7.97
C SER A 208 8.51 -12.15 6.86
N THR A 209 8.61 -13.47 6.73
CA THR A 209 9.36 -14.15 5.66
C THR A 209 8.41 -15.04 4.90
N ALA A 210 8.46 -14.99 3.56
CA ALA A 210 7.62 -15.80 2.69
C ALA A 210 8.37 -16.22 1.45
N THR A 211 7.95 -17.36 0.88
CA THR A 211 8.28 -17.71 -0.49
C THR A 211 7.41 -16.86 -1.41
N VAL A 212 8.04 -16.15 -2.34
CA VAL A 212 7.38 -15.23 -3.27
C VAL A 212 7.78 -15.53 -4.71
N ASP A 213 6.93 -15.11 -5.63
CA ASP A 213 7.24 -15.02 -7.06
C ASP A 213 8.00 -13.71 -7.31
N GLY A 214 9.31 -13.84 -7.49
CA GLY A 214 10.28 -12.80 -7.80
C GLY A 214 10.49 -12.56 -9.30
N THR A 215 9.59 -13.02 -10.17
CA THR A 215 9.65 -12.76 -11.62
C THR A 215 9.61 -11.26 -11.90
N VAL A 216 10.59 -10.75 -12.66
CA VAL A 216 10.72 -9.31 -12.95
C VAL A 216 9.47 -8.76 -13.63
N GLU A 217 8.81 -9.51 -14.50
CA GLU A 217 7.61 -9.11 -15.26
C GLU A 217 6.28 -9.41 -14.57
N ARG A 218 6.28 -9.95 -13.34
CA ARG A 218 5.07 -10.45 -12.66
C ARG A 218 3.90 -9.47 -12.69
N VAL A 219 4.20 -8.18 -12.56
CA VAL A 219 3.21 -7.10 -12.62
C VAL A 219 3.47 -6.20 -13.82
N ALA A 220 2.54 -6.16 -14.77
CA ALA A 220 2.57 -5.20 -15.86
C ALA A 220 1.82 -3.93 -15.44
N THR A 221 2.31 -2.77 -15.88
CA THR A 221 1.63 -1.48 -15.71
C THR A 221 1.34 -0.85 -17.06
N LEU A 222 0.16 -0.25 -17.19
CA LEU A 222 -0.30 0.44 -18.38
C LEU A 222 -0.35 1.94 -18.13
N THR A 223 0.02 2.73 -19.14
CA THR A 223 -0.22 4.17 -19.14
C THR A 223 -1.70 4.42 -19.46
N PRO A 224 -2.44 5.21 -18.65
CA PRO A 224 -3.82 5.57 -18.93
C PRO A 224 -4.03 6.16 -20.32
N GLY A 225 -4.91 5.55 -21.10
CA GLY A 225 -5.38 6.10 -22.36
C GLY A 225 -6.41 7.22 -22.11
N GLY A 226 -6.30 8.33 -22.84
CA GLY A 226 -7.31 9.40 -22.83
C GLY A 226 -7.25 10.38 -21.64
N PHE A 227 -6.29 10.24 -20.72
CA PHE A 227 -6.02 11.28 -19.73
C PHE A 227 -5.28 12.45 -20.39
N ARG A 228 -5.88 13.65 -20.35
CA ARG A 228 -5.26 14.84 -20.93
C ARG A 228 -4.23 15.41 -19.96
N LEU A 229 -2.95 15.22 -20.27
CA LEU A 229 -1.86 15.84 -19.54
C LEU A 229 -1.90 17.38 -19.73
N PRO A 230 -1.54 18.17 -18.71
CA PRO A 230 -1.34 19.61 -18.88
C PRO A 230 -0.17 19.86 -19.86
N PRO A 231 -0.15 21.01 -20.56
CA PRO A 231 0.86 21.30 -21.59
C PRO A 231 2.30 21.14 -21.12
N ASP A 232 2.57 21.56 -19.89
CA ASP A 232 3.92 21.50 -19.30
C ASP A 232 4.20 20.15 -18.61
N GLY A 233 3.30 19.16 -18.70
CA GLY A 233 3.43 17.85 -18.04
C GLY A 233 3.19 17.89 -16.52
N LEU A 234 3.43 16.78 -15.83
CA LEU A 234 3.15 16.63 -14.38
C LEU A 234 4.42 16.69 -13.51
N ASN A 235 5.54 16.23 -14.05
CA ASN A 235 6.79 15.98 -13.35
C ASN A 235 7.52 17.26 -12.90
N ILE A 236 8.55 17.07 -12.07
CA ILE A 236 9.40 18.16 -11.60
C ILE A 236 10.05 18.93 -12.75
N ARG A 237 10.21 20.25 -12.59
CA ARG A 237 10.73 21.16 -13.64
C ARG A 237 11.44 22.38 -13.05
N THR A 238 12.18 23.08 -13.90
CA THR A 238 12.76 24.40 -13.60
C THR A 238 11.72 25.50 -13.78
N HIS A 239 11.89 26.64 -13.08
CA HIS A 239 11.04 27.83 -13.24
C HIS A 239 9.56 27.60 -12.90
N ASP A 240 9.31 26.99 -11.75
CA ASP A 240 7.98 26.58 -11.32
C ASP A 240 7.57 27.33 -10.04
N SER A 241 6.59 28.23 -10.14
CA SER A 241 6.18 29.07 -9.01
C SER A 241 5.44 28.24 -7.94
N PRO A 242 5.46 28.66 -6.67
CA PRO A 242 4.75 27.92 -5.62
C PRO A 242 3.27 27.68 -5.91
N LEU A 243 2.56 28.68 -6.44
CA LEU A 243 1.14 28.55 -6.79
C LEU A 243 0.90 27.61 -7.98
N ALA A 244 1.82 27.59 -8.96
CA ALA A 244 1.73 26.66 -10.09
C ALA A 244 1.99 25.21 -9.66
N GLN A 245 2.84 24.98 -8.65
CA GLN A 245 3.04 23.65 -8.06
C GLN A 245 1.78 23.16 -7.33
N GLU A 246 1.16 24.04 -6.54
CA GLU A 246 -0.09 23.75 -5.83
C GLU A 246 -1.23 23.43 -6.80
N GLU A 247 -1.50 24.32 -7.75
CA GLU A 247 -2.51 24.12 -8.80
C GLU A 247 -2.29 22.79 -9.53
N ARG A 248 -1.05 22.51 -9.95
CA ARG A 248 -0.72 21.26 -10.64
C ARG A 248 -0.96 20.03 -9.76
N LEU A 249 -0.63 20.08 -8.47
CA LEU A 249 -0.85 18.97 -7.55
C LEU A 249 -2.35 18.70 -7.37
N HIS A 250 -3.13 19.74 -7.08
CA HIS A 250 -4.56 19.64 -6.80
C HIS A 250 -5.40 19.32 -8.04
N GLU A 251 -5.15 19.98 -9.16
CA GLU A 251 -6.01 19.88 -10.36
C GLU A 251 -5.57 18.79 -11.34
N HIS A 252 -4.30 18.38 -11.32
CA HIS A 252 -3.75 17.50 -12.36
C HIS A 252 -3.11 16.22 -11.81
N LYS A 253 -2.19 16.32 -10.84
CA LYS A 253 -1.48 15.13 -10.34
C LYS A 253 -2.42 14.14 -9.66
N MET A 254 -3.32 14.60 -8.79
CA MET A 254 -4.27 13.69 -8.12
C MET A 254 -5.27 13.06 -9.10
N ALA A 255 -5.72 13.80 -10.12
CA ALA A 255 -6.54 13.25 -11.19
C ALA A 255 -5.77 12.18 -11.99
N ALA A 256 -4.47 12.40 -12.23
CA ALA A 256 -3.60 11.42 -12.87
C ALA A 256 -3.41 10.17 -11.99
N VAL A 257 -3.24 10.32 -10.68
CA VAL A 257 -3.19 9.19 -9.73
C VAL A 257 -4.43 8.32 -9.88
N LEU A 258 -5.63 8.90 -9.80
CA LEU A 258 -6.89 8.16 -9.95
C LEU A 258 -7.02 7.49 -11.32
N ALA A 259 -6.63 8.19 -12.40
CA ALA A 259 -6.64 7.61 -13.75
C ALA A 259 -5.68 6.41 -13.88
N PHE A 260 -4.52 6.49 -13.25
CA PHE A 260 -3.55 5.40 -13.20
C PHE A 260 -4.10 4.20 -12.42
N LEU A 261 -4.64 4.43 -11.22
CA LEU A 261 -5.25 3.38 -10.39
C LEU A 261 -6.39 2.70 -11.13
N ARG A 262 -7.28 3.46 -11.78
CA ARG A 262 -8.38 2.90 -12.58
C ARG A 262 -7.89 2.03 -13.75
N THR A 263 -6.85 2.48 -14.44
CA THR A 263 -6.31 1.78 -15.61
C THR A 263 -5.61 0.48 -15.22
N ASN A 264 -4.87 0.50 -14.11
CA ASN A 264 -4.06 -0.63 -13.65
C ASN A 264 -4.82 -1.56 -12.70
N ALA A 265 -5.95 -1.11 -12.16
CA ALA A 265 -6.83 -1.83 -11.24
C ALA A 265 -6.06 -2.65 -10.17
N PRO A 266 -5.16 -2.02 -9.38
CA PRO A 266 -4.43 -2.74 -8.36
C PRO A 266 -5.35 -3.19 -7.22
N ASP A 267 -6.47 -2.49 -7.01
CA ASP A 267 -7.57 -2.88 -6.13
C ASP A 267 -8.34 -4.06 -6.74
N ARG A 268 -8.68 -5.07 -5.92
CA ARG A 268 -9.28 -6.31 -6.38
C ARG A 268 -10.57 -6.63 -5.64
N ILE A 269 -11.66 -6.82 -6.38
CA ILE A 269 -12.84 -7.52 -5.87
C ILE A 269 -12.51 -9.02 -5.90
N VAL A 270 -11.98 -9.51 -4.77
CA VAL A 270 -11.53 -10.91 -4.59
C VAL A 270 -12.71 -11.87 -4.67
N HIS A 271 -13.84 -11.49 -4.09
CA HIS A 271 -15.08 -12.25 -4.14
C HIS A 271 -16.24 -11.35 -4.53
N THR A 272 -17.08 -11.80 -5.46
CA THR A 272 -18.20 -11.01 -6.00
C THR A 272 -19.49 -11.10 -5.18
N GLY A 273 -19.58 -12.07 -4.26
CA GLY A 273 -20.77 -12.32 -3.43
C GLY A 273 -21.90 -13.08 -4.15
N GLY A 274 -21.59 -13.83 -5.22
CA GLY A 274 -22.58 -14.66 -5.92
C GLY A 274 -23.69 -13.84 -6.61
N ARG A 275 -24.88 -14.43 -6.75
CA ARG A 275 -26.03 -13.80 -7.44
C ARG A 275 -26.68 -12.69 -6.62
N GLU A 276 -26.61 -12.78 -5.30
CA GLU A 276 -27.25 -11.85 -4.36
C GLU A 276 -26.23 -11.45 -3.28
N PRO A 277 -25.33 -10.51 -3.57
CA PRO A 277 -24.37 -10.02 -2.59
C PRO A 277 -25.11 -9.26 -1.47
N ARG A 278 -24.85 -9.62 -0.21
CA ARG A 278 -25.56 -9.10 0.97
C ARG A 278 -24.66 -8.21 1.82
N LEU A 279 -23.50 -8.76 2.19
CA LEU A 279 -22.48 -8.11 2.99
C LEU A 279 -21.24 -7.90 2.13
N ALA A 280 -20.86 -6.66 1.92
CA ALA A 280 -19.62 -6.32 1.26
C ALA A 280 -18.58 -5.95 2.32
N ILE A 281 -17.36 -6.45 2.19
CA ILE A 281 -16.25 -6.19 3.09
C ILE A 281 -15.16 -5.47 2.30
N ALA A 282 -14.77 -4.27 2.74
CA ALA A 282 -13.67 -3.50 2.16
C ALA A 282 -12.51 -3.48 3.15
N THR A 283 -11.32 -3.85 2.68
CA THR A 283 -10.13 -3.96 3.53
C THR A 283 -8.84 -3.75 2.73
N ALA A 284 -7.71 -3.59 3.40
CA ALA A 284 -6.41 -3.35 2.79
C ALA A 284 -5.29 -3.91 3.67
N GLY A 285 -4.08 -4.05 3.10
CA GLY A 285 -2.88 -4.39 3.86
C GLY A 285 -3.03 -5.64 4.73
N LYS A 286 -2.46 -5.61 5.94
CA LYS A 286 -2.58 -6.70 6.93
C LYS A 286 -4.03 -7.08 7.20
N SER A 287 -4.93 -6.11 7.35
CA SER A 287 -6.35 -6.35 7.65
C SER A 287 -7.04 -7.25 6.63
N TYR A 288 -6.54 -7.31 5.39
CA TYR A 288 -7.03 -8.29 4.42
C TYR A 288 -6.78 -9.73 4.88
N LEU A 289 -5.58 -10.03 5.39
CA LEU A 289 -5.27 -11.35 5.92
C LEU A 289 -6.07 -11.64 7.20
N ASP A 290 -6.31 -10.63 8.04
CA ASP A 290 -7.16 -10.77 9.22
C ASP A 290 -8.62 -11.08 8.84
N VAL A 291 -9.14 -10.47 7.77
CA VAL A 291 -10.47 -10.81 7.23
C VAL A 291 -10.51 -12.25 6.72
N LEU A 292 -9.49 -12.72 6.01
CA LEU A 292 -9.43 -14.10 5.55
C LEU A 292 -9.39 -15.09 6.71
N GLN A 293 -8.58 -14.82 7.73
CA GLN A 293 -8.53 -15.63 8.96
C GLN A 293 -9.89 -15.61 9.68
N ALA A 294 -10.53 -14.45 9.80
CA ALA A 294 -11.85 -14.34 10.41
C ALA A 294 -12.93 -15.16 9.66
N LEU A 295 -12.86 -15.24 8.33
CA LEU A 295 -13.75 -16.10 7.54
C LEU A 295 -13.44 -17.59 7.80
N ASP A 296 -12.17 -17.97 7.91
CA ASP A 296 -11.75 -19.34 8.26
C ASP A 296 -12.20 -19.75 9.67
N ASP A 297 -12.06 -18.86 10.66
CA ASP A 297 -12.53 -19.08 12.04
C ASP A 297 -14.06 -19.26 12.12
N LEU A 298 -14.79 -18.58 11.22
CA LEU A 298 -16.24 -18.78 11.03
C LEU A 298 -16.59 -20.02 10.22
N GLY A 299 -15.60 -20.79 9.76
CA GLY A 299 -15.75 -21.95 8.89
C GLY A 299 -16.42 -21.62 7.57
N ILE A 300 -16.14 -20.44 7.01
CA ILE A 300 -16.67 -19.95 5.72
C ILE A 300 -15.61 -20.19 4.66
N GLY A 301 -15.77 -21.27 3.90
CA GLY A 301 -14.90 -21.56 2.75
C GLY A 301 -15.38 -20.88 1.47
N GLU A 302 -14.65 -21.08 0.38
CA GLU A 302 -14.96 -20.51 -0.94
C GLU A 302 -16.38 -20.85 -1.42
N ALA A 303 -16.86 -22.07 -1.14
CA ALA A 303 -18.22 -22.50 -1.47
C ALA A 303 -19.30 -21.75 -0.67
N ASP A 304 -18.99 -21.32 0.55
CA ASP A 304 -19.91 -20.62 1.44
C ASP A 304 -19.98 -19.12 1.13
N ILE A 305 -18.92 -18.52 0.58
CA ILE A 305 -18.86 -17.10 0.24
C ILE A 305 -20.01 -16.70 -0.69
N ALA A 306 -20.26 -17.47 -1.75
CA ALA A 306 -21.35 -17.22 -2.68
C ALA A 306 -22.72 -17.48 -2.03
N ARG A 307 -22.82 -18.50 -1.16
CA ARG A 307 -24.04 -18.85 -0.42
C ARG A 307 -24.46 -17.76 0.57
N PHE A 308 -23.50 -17.17 1.28
CA PHE A 308 -23.75 -16.10 2.24
C PHE A 308 -23.76 -14.70 1.61
N GLY A 309 -23.47 -14.60 0.30
CA GLY A 309 -23.47 -13.34 -0.42
C GLY A 309 -22.36 -12.39 0.03
N ILE A 310 -21.17 -12.92 0.36
CA ILE A 310 -20.04 -12.12 0.84
C ILE A 310 -19.26 -11.58 -0.36
N ARG A 311 -19.24 -10.26 -0.50
CA ARG A 311 -18.38 -9.57 -1.46
C ARG A 311 -17.14 -9.06 -0.72
N LEU A 312 -15.95 -9.25 -1.28
CA LEU A 312 -14.70 -8.84 -0.64
C LEU A 312 -13.87 -7.98 -1.60
N LEU A 313 -13.61 -6.74 -1.21
CA LEU A 313 -12.70 -5.82 -1.88
C LEU A 313 -11.41 -5.71 -1.07
N LYS A 314 -10.30 -6.02 -1.73
CA LYS A 314 -8.95 -5.72 -1.25
C LYS A 314 -8.45 -4.47 -1.97
N LEU A 315 -8.32 -3.37 -1.25
CA LEU A 315 -7.67 -2.17 -1.73
C LEU A 315 -6.15 -2.34 -1.67
N ALA A 316 -5.49 -2.02 -2.77
CA ALA A 316 -4.06 -1.80 -2.85
C ALA A 316 -3.72 -0.35 -2.47
N CYS A 317 -4.52 0.62 -2.92
CA CYS A 317 -4.34 2.04 -2.61
C CYS A 317 -5.32 2.50 -1.51
N THR A 318 -4.80 2.85 -0.32
CA THR A 318 -5.64 3.31 0.80
C THR A 318 -5.93 4.80 0.74
N TRP A 319 -5.13 5.57 0.01
CA TRP A 319 -5.41 6.96 -0.32
C TRP A 319 -4.70 7.40 -1.60
N PRO A 320 -5.37 8.10 -2.53
CA PRO A 320 -6.81 8.24 -2.61
C PRO A 320 -7.45 6.89 -3.02
N VAL A 321 -8.64 6.61 -2.50
CA VAL A 321 -9.46 5.46 -2.93
C VAL A 321 -10.09 5.77 -4.29
N GLU A 322 -10.04 4.82 -5.22
CA GLU A 322 -10.53 5.00 -6.60
C GLU A 322 -12.08 4.95 -6.66
N PRO A 323 -12.77 6.05 -7.04
CA PRO A 323 -14.22 6.15 -6.88
C PRO A 323 -15.03 5.14 -7.70
N GLU A 324 -14.63 4.84 -8.93
CA GLU A 324 -15.35 3.95 -9.83
C GLU A 324 -15.33 2.50 -9.32
N THR A 325 -14.21 2.06 -8.77
CA THR A 325 -14.04 0.76 -8.11
C THR A 325 -14.98 0.64 -6.92
N ILE A 326 -15.10 1.68 -6.09
CA ILE A 326 -16.03 1.69 -4.95
C ILE A 326 -17.48 1.68 -5.40
N ARG A 327 -17.84 2.46 -6.43
CA ARG A 327 -19.20 2.46 -6.98
C ARG A 327 -19.58 1.10 -7.54
N GLU A 328 -18.68 0.43 -8.26
CA GLU A 328 -18.90 -0.94 -8.75
C GLU A 328 -19.05 -1.93 -7.59
N PHE A 329 -18.14 -1.88 -6.63
CA PHE A 329 -18.17 -2.74 -5.45
C PHE A 329 -19.48 -2.59 -4.64
N ALA A 330 -20.02 -1.38 -4.55
CA ALA A 330 -21.26 -1.06 -3.84
C ALA A 330 -22.55 -1.49 -4.59
N LYS A 331 -22.48 -1.90 -5.86
CA LYS A 331 -23.69 -2.25 -6.62
C LYS A 331 -24.41 -3.46 -6.01
N GLY A 332 -25.67 -3.25 -5.62
CA GLY A 332 -26.58 -4.30 -5.18
C GLY A 332 -26.37 -4.80 -3.75
N VAL A 333 -25.45 -4.21 -2.98
CA VAL A 333 -25.20 -4.59 -1.58
C VAL A 333 -25.95 -3.68 -0.64
N LYS A 334 -26.36 -4.19 0.53
CA LYS A 334 -27.07 -3.41 1.54
C LYS A 334 -26.12 -2.74 2.54
N THR A 335 -25.04 -3.44 2.88
CA THR A 335 -24.08 -3.02 3.89
C THR A 335 -22.65 -3.21 3.39
N ILE A 336 -21.83 -2.19 3.59
CA ILE A 336 -20.38 -2.26 3.45
C ILE A 336 -19.76 -2.22 4.85
N LEU A 337 -19.05 -3.27 5.22
CA LEU A 337 -18.20 -3.36 6.40
C LEU A 337 -16.76 -3.01 6.03
N VAL A 338 -16.24 -1.91 6.57
CA VAL A 338 -14.86 -1.48 6.36
C VAL A 338 -14.00 -2.02 7.49
N VAL A 339 -13.02 -2.85 7.14
CA VAL A 339 -12.06 -3.45 8.07
C VAL A 339 -10.70 -2.82 7.82
N GLU A 340 -10.35 -1.87 8.67
CA GLU A 340 -9.07 -1.14 8.62
C GLU A 340 -8.51 -0.93 10.04
N GLU A 341 -7.20 -0.95 10.19
CA GLU A 341 -6.51 -0.70 11.45
C GLU A 341 -6.49 0.79 11.83
N LYS A 342 -6.29 1.09 13.12
CA LYS A 342 -6.08 2.46 13.63
C LYS A 342 -7.23 3.41 13.27
N ARG A 343 -6.98 4.67 12.91
CA ARG A 343 -8.05 5.65 12.61
C ARG A 343 -8.66 5.36 11.24
N GLY A 344 -9.93 5.73 11.06
CA GLY A 344 -10.66 5.49 9.81
C GLY A 344 -10.22 6.42 8.69
N LEU A 345 -9.60 5.87 7.66
CA LEU A 345 -9.17 6.56 6.45
C LEU A 345 -9.96 6.05 5.23
N ILE A 346 -10.11 4.74 5.10
CA ILE A 346 -10.84 4.09 4.01
C ILE A 346 -12.34 4.32 4.20
N GLU A 347 -12.86 4.14 5.42
CA GLU A 347 -14.29 4.30 5.72
C GLU A 347 -14.80 5.71 5.36
N GLY A 348 -14.00 6.74 5.69
CA GLY A 348 -14.34 8.13 5.37
C GLY A 348 -14.46 8.37 3.87
N GLN A 349 -13.48 7.90 3.09
CA GLN A 349 -13.48 8.04 1.63
C GLN A 349 -14.61 7.26 0.96
N ILE A 350 -14.90 6.02 1.41
CA ILE A 350 -16.03 5.24 0.87
C ILE A 350 -17.35 5.98 1.13
N LYS A 351 -17.53 6.55 2.32
CA LYS A 351 -18.71 7.38 2.63
C LYS A 351 -18.77 8.61 1.73
N GLU A 352 -17.66 9.33 1.54
CA GLU A 352 -17.58 10.49 0.67
C GLU A 352 -17.93 10.16 -0.80
N ILE A 353 -17.48 9.00 -1.29
CA ILE A 353 -17.75 8.54 -2.67
C ILE A 353 -19.22 8.14 -2.87
N LEU A 354 -19.84 7.50 -1.87
CA LEU A 354 -21.16 6.87 -2.01
C LEU A 354 -22.31 7.74 -1.50
N TYR A 355 -22.13 8.46 -0.39
CA TYR A 355 -23.22 9.23 0.21
C TYR A 355 -23.52 10.47 -0.64
N GLY A 356 -24.80 10.63 -1.02
CA GLY A 356 -25.24 11.57 -2.04
C GLY A 356 -25.60 10.90 -3.37
N THR A 357 -25.28 9.60 -3.54
CA THR A 357 -25.77 8.78 -4.67
C THR A 357 -27.10 8.09 -4.34
N THR A 358 -27.80 7.60 -5.36
CA THR A 358 -29.02 6.79 -5.17
C THR A 358 -28.65 5.38 -4.69
N HIS A 359 -29.44 4.85 -3.74
CA HIS A 359 -29.24 3.49 -3.19
C HIS A 359 -27.88 3.27 -2.52
N ALA A 360 -27.27 4.30 -1.93
CA ALA A 360 -26.04 4.15 -1.17
C ALA A 360 -26.22 3.11 -0.04
N PRO A 361 -25.33 2.10 0.07
CA PRO A 361 -25.40 1.11 1.14
C PRO A 361 -25.06 1.75 2.49
N THR A 362 -25.48 1.11 3.58
CA THR A 362 -24.99 1.50 4.91
C THR A 362 -23.51 1.16 5.02
N VAL A 363 -22.67 2.15 5.31
CA VAL A 363 -21.22 1.97 5.52
C VAL A 363 -20.90 2.01 7.01
N ILE A 364 -20.36 0.90 7.51
CA ILE A 364 -19.96 0.68 8.91
C ILE A 364 -18.49 0.23 8.97
N GLY A 365 -17.88 0.27 10.15
CA GLY A 365 -16.50 -0.15 10.35
C GLY A 365 -16.00 0.21 11.74
N LYS A 366 -15.63 1.48 11.94
CA LYS A 366 -15.29 1.99 13.28
C LYS A 366 -16.48 1.97 14.22
N LYS A 367 -17.65 2.32 13.68
CA LYS A 367 -18.93 2.23 14.37
C LYS A 367 -19.88 1.32 13.63
N ASP A 368 -20.78 0.69 14.37
CA ASP A 368 -21.85 -0.14 13.85
C ASP A 368 -23.09 0.69 13.44
N GLU A 369 -24.17 -0.01 13.11
CA GLU A 369 -25.45 0.53 12.66
C GLU A 369 -26.17 1.39 13.71
N ILE A 370 -25.84 1.24 14.99
CA ILE A 370 -26.42 2.00 16.11
C ILE A 370 -25.45 3.03 16.70
N GLY A 371 -24.26 3.16 16.12
CA GLY A 371 -23.24 4.12 16.53
C GLY A 371 -22.34 3.66 17.68
N ALA A 372 -22.41 2.40 18.09
CA ALA A 372 -21.49 1.80 19.04
C ALA A 372 -20.16 1.47 18.36
N TRP A 373 -19.08 1.37 19.14
CA TRP A 373 -17.76 0.99 18.61
C TRP A 373 -17.79 -0.45 18.12
N LEU A 374 -17.42 -0.64 16.85
CA LEU A 374 -17.27 -1.96 16.23
C LEU A 374 -15.79 -2.31 16.10
N PHE A 375 -15.03 -1.51 15.35
CA PHE A 375 -13.57 -1.60 15.29
C PHE A 375 -12.92 -0.35 15.91
N PRO A 376 -12.21 -0.48 17.05
CA PRO A 376 -11.67 0.68 17.75
C PRO A 376 -10.58 1.40 16.94
N SER A 377 -10.49 2.72 17.09
CA SER A 377 -9.43 3.51 16.44
C SER A 377 -8.06 3.43 17.11
N LYS A 378 -7.94 2.66 18.21
CA LYS A 378 -6.76 2.54 19.06
C LYS A 378 -6.38 1.08 19.23
N GLY A 379 -5.08 0.83 19.46
CA GLY A 379 -4.55 -0.51 19.65
C GLY A 379 -4.54 -1.35 18.37
N ALA A 380 -4.35 -2.65 18.53
CA ALA A 380 -4.48 -3.62 17.45
C ALA A 380 -5.95 -3.91 17.13
N LEU A 381 -6.22 -4.23 15.87
CA LEU A 381 -7.47 -4.84 15.48
C LEU A 381 -7.37 -6.35 15.68
N ASP A 382 -8.30 -6.91 16.45
CA ASP A 382 -8.33 -8.34 16.77
C ASP A 382 -9.12 -9.11 15.71
N THR A 383 -8.53 -10.17 15.17
CA THR A 383 -9.15 -11.07 14.21
C THR A 383 -10.45 -11.67 14.73
N ASN A 384 -10.52 -11.99 16.02
CA ASN A 384 -11.74 -12.53 16.62
C ASN A 384 -12.89 -11.49 16.61
N ALA A 385 -12.58 -10.21 16.86
CA ALA A 385 -13.57 -9.14 16.75
C ALA A 385 -14.08 -8.96 15.32
N ILE A 386 -13.22 -9.13 14.30
CA ILE A 386 -13.63 -9.14 12.89
C ILE A 386 -14.57 -10.32 12.61
N ALA A 387 -14.23 -11.53 13.07
CA ALA A 387 -15.03 -12.73 12.90
C ALA A 387 -16.42 -12.58 13.54
N ILE A 388 -16.49 -12.09 14.77
CA ILE A 388 -17.75 -11.80 15.46
C ILE A 388 -18.58 -10.77 14.66
N ALA A 389 -17.96 -9.68 14.22
CA ALA A 389 -18.63 -8.61 13.47
C ALA A 389 -19.22 -9.11 12.14
N ILE A 390 -18.49 -9.94 11.39
CA ILE A 390 -18.97 -10.56 10.15
C ILE A 390 -20.09 -11.56 10.49
N GLY A 391 -19.82 -12.49 11.40
CA GLY A 391 -20.70 -13.60 11.74
C GLY A 391 -22.06 -13.14 12.26
N GLN A 392 -22.12 -12.16 13.17
CA GLN A 392 -23.37 -11.61 13.68
C GLN A 392 -24.27 -11.05 12.55
N ARG A 393 -23.67 -10.39 11.55
CA ARG A 393 -24.41 -9.81 10.42
C ARG A 393 -24.91 -10.89 9.46
N LEU A 394 -24.11 -11.94 9.24
CA LEU A 394 -24.54 -13.09 8.45
C LEU A 394 -25.67 -13.86 9.14
N VAL A 395 -25.61 -14.05 10.47
CA VAL A 395 -26.69 -14.65 11.26
C VAL A 395 -27.96 -13.81 11.20
N ALA A 396 -27.86 -12.48 11.35
CA ALA A 396 -29.00 -11.58 11.19
C ALA A 396 -29.59 -11.63 9.77
N ALA A 397 -28.78 -11.93 8.76
CA ALA A 397 -29.20 -12.13 7.37
C ALA A 397 -29.72 -13.55 7.05
N GLY A 398 -29.91 -14.40 8.06
CA GLY A 398 -30.51 -15.74 7.93
C GLY A 398 -29.53 -16.87 7.66
N ALA A 399 -28.27 -16.74 8.08
CA ALA A 399 -27.32 -17.86 8.06
C ALA A 399 -27.75 -19.02 9.00
N ASP A 400 -27.17 -20.20 8.80
CA ASP A 400 -27.60 -21.41 9.48
C ASP A 400 -27.17 -21.49 10.97
N GLN A 401 -27.77 -22.44 11.69
CA GLN A 401 -27.47 -22.70 13.11
C GLN A 401 -26.02 -23.13 13.36
N SER A 402 -25.30 -23.60 12.33
CA SER A 402 -23.88 -23.91 12.45
C SER A 402 -23.07 -22.63 12.61
N LEU A 403 -23.32 -21.62 11.77
CA LEU A 403 -22.65 -20.33 11.89
C LEU A 403 -22.98 -19.66 13.23
N SER A 404 -24.24 -19.67 13.66
CA SER A 404 -24.64 -19.09 14.96
C SER A 404 -23.88 -19.71 16.14
N ARG A 405 -23.65 -21.03 16.13
CA ARG A 405 -22.86 -21.70 17.18
C ARG A 405 -21.39 -21.29 17.17
N ARG A 406 -20.79 -21.10 15.99
CA ARG A 406 -19.41 -20.62 15.88
C ARG A 406 -19.26 -19.19 16.38
N VAL A 407 -20.20 -18.31 16.03
CA VAL A 407 -20.23 -16.92 16.54
C VAL A 407 -20.35 -16.91 18.06
N ALA A 408 -21.21 -17.75 18.65
CA ALA A 408 -21.34 -17.86 20.10
C ALA A 408 -20.02 -18.32 20.76
N ALA A 409 -19.34 -19.32 20.20
CA ALA A 409 -18.05 -19.79 20.72
C ALA A 409 -16.96 -18.71 20.65
N LEU A 410 -16.93 -17.91 19.58
CA LEU A 410 -16.00 -16.79 19.43
C LEU A 410 -16.29 -15.66 20.44
N LEU A 411 -17.56 -15.38 20.71
CA LEU A 411 -17.97 -14.43 21.76
C LEU A 411 -17.52 -14.89 23.16
N ASP A 412 -17.72 -16.18 23.47
CA ASP A 412 -17.28 -16.76 24.75
C ASP A 412 -15.76 -16.69 24.89
N ALA A 413 -15.02 -16.98 23.81
CA ALA A 413 -13.56 -16.85 23.78
C ALA A 413 -13.09 -15.41 23.97
N GLN A 414 -13.77 -14.42 23.36
CA GLN A 414 -13.44 -13.00 23.54
C GLN A 414 -13.64 -12.57 25.00
N ALA A 415 -14.77 -12.98 25.61
CA ALA A 415 -15.10 -12.64 26.98
C ALA A 415 -14.12 -13.24 27.99
N ALA A 416 -13.45 -14.34 27.66
CA ALA A 416 -12.41 -14.95 28.50
C ALA A 416 -11.06 -14.20 28.47
N LEU A 417 -10.84 -13.33 27.47
CA LEU A 417 -9.61 -12.54 27.30
C LEU A 417 -9.70 -11.14 27.93
N THR A 418 -10.90 -10.68 28.27
CA THR A 418 -11.20 -9.39 28.90
C THR A 418 -11.46 -9.55 30.39
#